data_AF-A0A7J5F0C7-F1
#
_entry.id   AF-A0A7J5F0C7-F1
#
_cell.length_a   1.000
_cell.length_b   1.000
_cell.length_c   1.000
_cell.angle_alpha   90.00
_cell.angle_beta   90.00
_cell.angle_gamma   90.00
#
_symmetry.space_group_name_H-M   'P 1'
#
loop_
_entity.id
_entity.type
_entity.pdbx_description
1 polymer ?
#
loop_
_entity_poly.entity_id
_entity_poly.type
_entity_poly.pdbx_seq_one_letter_code
_entity_poly.pdbx_strand_id
1 'polypeptide(L)'
;MSATLRSLAESLADALLPLVDAADDQELAVDFLRLLGWEVTAAPASFMALHGPVSLAFENAVGGDDGVEADLTLLIPSVLAAWNAITALATAADLSPEQRAELPGQIIDTLLVDELRSHAPGWYALFDALGIVRVEAVAGAPPRLAYQRKVFDRAKLLEYIDAPIESLKDTYGWGGPTFDGARLNRAAAALARTCGVRVDRYAPPAAIVSALGSFTAGPRAILVERRSPPLAVGIMMIRVPATASAAPGFAVVPTVSSPVGSEIVLIDGRLLIGGDLAAGVGVAVRPGEPLQAVAGAGFRLAYEYHPEQTIALIGDEDGTRVEVLGASAAFEVSGTGEELELVASIEARGLAVVIGGGDTDGFVGTALPASESRIEFPLAVSWSSTTGLTVSGSAQLAARVPLGLRLGPVEVAGVSVEL
;
A
#
# COMPACT_ATOMS: atom_id res chain seq x y z
N MET A 1 -3.37 19.50 12.60
CA MET A 1 -2.64 20.03 11.42
C MET A 1 -1.15 20.22 11.72
N SER A 2 -0.76 20.93 12.79
CA SER A 2 0.65 21.08 13.21
C SER A 2 1.38 19.74 13.45
N ALA A 3 0.75 18.78 14.15
CA ALA A 3 1.34 17.47 14.42
C ALA A 3 1.64 16.65 13.14
N THR A 4 0.74 16.68 12.15
CA THR A 4 0.92 15.96 10.88
C THR A 4 2.08 16.54 10.05
N LEU A 5 2.19 17.88 10.04
CA LEU A 5 3.25 18.58 9.32
C LEU A 5 4.63 18.31 9.96
N ARG A 6 4.68 18.26 11.29
CA ARG A 6 5.87 17.90 12.07
C ARG A 6 6.34 16.49 11.74
N SER A 7 5.45 15.50 11.89
CA SER A 7 5.78 14.09 11.61
C SER A 7 6.28 13.87 10.18
N LEU A 8 5.71 14.58 9.20
CA LEU A 8 6.21 14.53 7.83
C LEU A 8 7.61 15.13 7.70
N ALA A 9 7.87 16.28 8.33
CA ALA A 9 9.18 16.91 8.29
C ALA A 9 10.26 16.07 8.99
N GLU A 10 9.92 15.42 10.10
CA GLU A 10 10.79 14.49 10.82
C GLU A 10 11.12 13.26 9.98
N SER A 11 10.13 12.58 9.39
CA SER A 11 10.40 11.43 8.50
C SER A 11 11.23 11.81 7.28
N LEU A 12 11.03 13.02 6.72
CA LEU A 12 11.89 13.53 5.64
C LEU A 12 13.30 13.90 6.10
N ALA A 13 13.51 14.23 7.37
CA ALA A 13 14.82 14.44 7.96
C ALA A 13 15.52 13.12 8.25
N ASP A 14 14.80 12.14 8.80
CA ASP A 14 15.30 10.79 9.07
C ASP A 14 15.77 10.09 7.79
N ALA A 15 15.05 10.30 6.68
CA ALA A 15 15.45 9.81 5.37
C ALA A 15 16.85 10.30 4.93
N LEU A 16 17.34 11.42 5.47
CA LEU A 16 18.66 11.99 5.17
C LEU A 16 19.80 11.34 5.96
N LEU A 17 19.51 10.54 7.00
CA LEU A 17 20.52 9.97 7.89
C LEU A 17 21.66 9.24 7.13
N PRO A 18 21.41 8.41 6.11
CA PRO A 18 22.49 7.78 5.35
C PRO A 18 23.43 8.77 4.66
N LEU A 19 22.94 9.97 4.30
CA LEU A 19 23.78 11.04 3.74
C LEU A 19 24.54 11.82 4.80
N VAL A 20 24.04 11.91 6.04
CA VAL A 20 24.78 12.53 7.15
C VAL A 20 26.11 11.79 7.30
N ASP A 21 26.05 10.47 7.47
CA ASP A 21 27.24 9.63 7.62
C ASP A 21 28.11 9.63 6.35
N ALA A 22 27.48 9.49 5.17
CA ALA A 22 28.21 9.41 3.92
C ALA A 22 28.86 10.74 3.51
N ALA A 23 28.33 11.90 3.88
CA ALA A 23 28.91 13.20 3.50
C ALA A 23 29.98 13.69 4.50
N ASP A 24 30.06 13.12 5.69
CA ASP A 24 31.09 13.45 6.70
C ASP A 24 32.41 12.71 6.45
N ASP A 25 32.35 11.46 5.98
CA ASP A 25 33.52 10.61 5.79
C ASP A 25 33.76 10.23 4.31
N GLN A 26 35.00 10.37 3.83
CA GLN A 26 35.37 10.14 2.44
C GLN A 26 35.21 8.68 1.99
N GLU A 27 35.43 7.71 2.87
CA GLU A 27 35.26 6.28 2.58
C GLU A 27 33.78 5.94 2.48
N LEU A 28 32.97 6.39 3.43
CA LEU A 28 31.51 6.22 3.40
C LEU A 28 30.87 6.91 2.19
N ALA A 29 31.38 8.09 1.80
CA ALA A 29 30.96 8.79 0.59
C ALA A 29 31.19 7.96 -0.67
N VAL A 30 32.38 7.36 -0.79
CA VAL A 30 32.73 6.50 -1.93
C VAL A 30 31.85 5.24 -1.96
N ASP A 31 31.60 4.62 -0.81
CA ASP A 31 30.75 3.43 -0.72
C ASP A 31 29.29 3.75 -1.06
N PHE A 32 28.77 4.90 -0.61
CA PHE A 32 27.45 5.37 -0.98
C PHE A 32 27.33 5.64 -2.49
N LEU A 33 28.32 6.31 -3.09
CA LEU A 33 28.33 6.55 -4.54
C LEU A 33 28.43 5.23 -5.34
N ARG A 34 29.19 4.24 -4.85
CA ARG A 34 29.28 2.91 -5.46
C ARG A 34 27.97 2.12 -5.33
N LEU A 35 27.24 2.26 -4.23
CA LEU A 35 25.90 1.70 -4.06
C LEU A 35 24.94 2.24 -5.13
N LEU A 36 25.09 3.52 -5.49
CA LEU A 36 24.37 4.18 -6.59
C LEU A 36 24.93 3.82 -7.98
N GLY A 37 25.93 2.94 -8.05
CA GLY A 37 26.53 2.45 -9.29
C GLY A 37 27.64 3.32 -9.85
N TRP A 38 28.13 4.34 -9.15
CA TRP A 38 29.21 5.21 -9.63
C TRP A 38 30.57 4.63 -9.29
N GLU A 39 31.40 4.38 -10.31
CA GLU A 39 32.78 3.99 -10.10
C GLU A 39 33.62 5.24 -9.80
N VAL A 40 33.85 5.50 -8.51
CA VAL A 40 34.66 6.62 -8.02
C VAL A 40 35.78 6.14 -7.10
N THR A 41 36.89 6.88 -7.10
CA THR A 41 38.04 6.69 -6.20
C THR A 41 38.08 7.71 -5.07
N ALA A 42 37.36 8.82 -5.22
CA ALA A 42 37.17 9.87 -4.24
C ALA A 42 35.79 10.50 -4.45
N ALA A 43 35.12 10.86 -3.37
CA ALA A 43 33.88 11.62 -3.45
C ALA A 43 34.13 13.06 -3.93
N PRO A 44 33.27 13.60 -4.82
CA PRO A 44 33.33 14.99 -5.24
C PRO A 44 33.16 15.96 -4.06
N ALA A 45 33.81 17.12 -4.13
CA ALA A 45 33.73 18.13 -3.08
C ALA A 45 32.30 18.66 -2.91
N SER A 46 31.52 18.74 -3.99
CA SER A 46 30.10 19.10 -3.94
C SER A 46 29.23 18.07 -3.19
N PHE A 47 29.60 16.78 -3.25
CA PHE A 47 28.92 15.75 -2.46
C PHE A 47 29.25 15.87 -0.98
N MET A 48 30.54 16.04 -0.63
CA MET A 48 30.95 16.24 0.77
C MET A 48 30.34 17.50 1.38
N ALA A 49 30.12 18.54 0.57
CA ALA A 49 29.46 19.77 1.01
C ALA A 49 27.98 19.59 1.42
N LEU A 50 27.37 18.42 1.14
CA LEU A 50 26.02 18.11 1.61
C LEU A 50 25.96 17.93 3.13
N HIS A 51 27.07 17.59 3.81
CA HIS A 51 27.08 17.29 5.24
C HIS A 51 26.43 18.40 6.07
N GLY A 52 26.84 19.65 5.88
CA GLY A 52 26.30 20.79 6.63
C GLY A 52 24.76 20.89 6.59
N PRO A 53 24.12 20.97 5.42
CA PRO A 53 22.67 21.08 5.35
C PRO A 53 21.93 19.81 5.78
N VAL A 54 22.43 18.59 5.50
CA VAL A 54 21.74 17.36 5.93
C VAL A 54 21.83 17.14 7.44
N SER A 55 22.99 17.40 8.05
CA SER A 55 23.18 17.27 9.51
C SER A 55 22.33 18.29 10.26
N LEU A 56 22.26 19.54 9.78
CA LEU A 56 21.39 20.55 10.38
C LEU A 56 19.91 20.14 10.34
N ALA A 57 19.45 19.55 9.22
CA ALA A 57 18.08 19.08 9.11
C ALA A 57 17.78 17.93 10.10
N PHE A 58 18.71 16.98 10.23
CA PHE A 58 18.60 15.86 11.15
C PHE A 58 18.65 16.29 12.62
N GLU A 59 19.62 17.14 12.99
CA GLU A 59 19.74 17.69 14.35
C GLU A 59 18.48 18.44 14.78
N ASN A 60 17.91 19.26 13.91
CA ASN A 60 16.66 19.98 14.21
C ASN A 60 15.46 19.03 14.38
N ALA A 61 15.45 17.88 13.71
CA ALA A 61 14.38 16.90 13.82
C ALA A 61 14.47 16.11 15.14
N VAL A 62 15.68 15.71 15.54
CA VAL A 62 15.91 14.89 16.75
C VAL A 62 16.11 15.73 18.02
N GLY A 63 16.26 17.05 17.87
CA GLY A 63 16.43 18.00 18.98
C GLY A 63 17.87 18.19 19.46
N GLY A 64 18.87 17.82 18.63
CA GLY A 64 20.29 18.06 18.89
C GLY A 64 20.83 17.49 20.21
N ASP A 65 21.94 18.07 20.68
CA ASP A 65 22.65 17.65 21.92
C ASP A 65 21.89 18.01 23.21
N ASP A 66 21.03 19.02 23.17
CA ASP A 66 20.20 19.46 24.31
C ASP A 66 18.85 18.75 24.40
N GLY A 67 18.51 17.93 23.39
CA GLY A 67 17.29 17.13 23.33
C GLY A 67 16.02 17.97 23.17
N VAL A 68 16.16 19.23 22.73
CA VAL A 68 15.04 20.16 22.54
C VAL A 68 14.68 20.19 21.06
N GLU A 69 13.54 19.59 20.72
CA GLU A 69 13.02 19.60 19.35
C GLU A 69 12.88 21.04 18.80
N ALA A 70 13.31 21.23 17.57
CA ALA A 70 13.15 22.51 16.89
C ALA A 70 11.66 22.81 16.63
N ASP A 71 11.32 24.10 16.68
CA ASP A 71 10.03 24.58 16.19
C ASP A 71 9.87 24.30 14.68
N LEU A 72 8.65 24.07 14.21
CA LEU A 72 8.32 23.89 12.78
C LEU A 72 8.87 25.00 11.88
N THR A 73 8.94 26.23 12.39
CA THR A 73 9.48 27.40 11.69
C THR A 73 10.98 27.31 11.41
N LEU A 74 11.70 26.45 12.14
CA LEU A 74 13.11 26.14 11.94
C LEU A 74 13.30 24.80 11.22
N LEU A 75 12.56 23.77 11.64
CA LEU A 75 12.64 22.41 11.10
C LEU A 75 12.30 22.35 9.61
N ILE A 76 11.18 22.94 9.19
CA ILE A 76 10.74 22.85 7.80
C ILE A 76 11.77 23.50 6.85
N PRO A 77 12.25 24.74 7.11
CA PRO A 77 13.29 25.33 6.27
C PRO A 77 14.59 24.53 6.24
N SER A 78 15.05 23.94 7.35
CA SER A 78 16.29 23.14 7.34
C SER A 78 16.14 21.87 6.50
N VAL A 79 15.02 21.15 6.63
CA VAL A 79 14.72 19.98 5.80
C VAL A 79 14.67 20.37 4.33
N LEU A 80 13.94 21.42 3.97
CA LEU A 80 13.88 21.92 2.60
C LEU A 80 15.27 22.32 2.06
N ALA A 81 16.11 22.95 2.88
CA ALA A 81 17.47 23.32 2.50
C ALA A 81 18.34 22.09 2.19
N ALA A 82 18.23 21.02 2.98
CA ALA A 82 18.93 19.76 2.74
C ALA A 82 18.53 19.11 1.41
N TRP A 83 17.23 18.96 1.16
CA TRP A 83 16.75 18.41 -0.11
C TRP A 83 17.13 19.30 -1.31
N ASN A 84 17.05 20.62 -1.16
CA ASN A 84 17.50 21.55 -2.18
C ASN A 84 19.01 21.45 -2.45
N ALA A 85 19.84 21.23 -1.41
CA ALA A 85 21.28 21.02 -1.59
C ALA A 85 21.58 19.79 -2.45
N ILE A 86 20.83 18.69 -2.25
CA ILE A 86 20.93 17.50 -3.11
C ILE A 86 20.55 17.85 -4.55
N THR A 87 19.46 18.58 -4.78
CA THR A 87 19.07 18.99 -6.14
C THR A 87 20.10 19.91 -6.81
N ALA A 88 20.79 20.75 -6.03
CA ALA A 88 21.80 21.69 -6.54
C ALA A 88 23.05 20.99 -7.10
N LEU A 89 23.29 19.72 -6.76
CA LEU A 89 24.30 18.89 -7.40
C LEU A 89 24.14 18.82 -8.92
N ALA A 90 22.92 19.01 -9.45
CA ALA A 90 22.66 19.07 -10.89
C ALA A 90 23.45 20.19 -11.61
N THR A 91 23.99 21.16 -10.87
CA THR A 91 24.79 22.28 -11.41
C THR A 91 26.23 22.30 -10.89
N ALA A 92 26.66 21.28 -10.13
CA ALA A 92 27.99 21.23 -9.55
C ALA A 92 29.10 21.07 -10.60
N ALA A 93 30.14 21.88 -10.48
CA ALA A 93 31.21 22.00 -11.48
C ALA A 93 32.19 20.82 -11.46
N ASP A 94 32.36 20.17 -10.31
CA ASP A 94 33.26 19.03 -10.09
C ASP A 94 32.65 17.68 -10.49
N LEU A 95 31.37 17.64 -10.85
CA LEU A 95 30.68 16.45 -11.34
C LEU A 95 30.80 16.29 -12.87
N SER A 96 30.73 15.06 -13.37
CA SER A 96 30.58 14.80 -14.81
C SER A 96 29.19 15.23 -15.31
N PRO A 97 29.00 15.44 -16.62
CA PRO A 97 27.68 15.69 -17.19
C PRO A 97 26.63 14.63 -16.83
N GLU A 98 27.01 13.34 -16.83
CA GLU A 98 26.15 12.22 -16.48
C GLU A 98 25.81 12.23 -14.99
N GLN A 99 26.79 12.51 -14.13
CA GLN A 99 26.56 12.65 -12.69
C GLN A 99 25.59 13.79 -12.40
N ARG A 100 25.77 14.97 -13.02
CA ARG A 100 24.83 16.09 -12.88
C ARG A 100 23.40 15.73 -13.30
N ALA A 101 23.26 14.92 -14.35
CA ALA A 101 21.94 14.54 -14.87
C ALA A 101 21.22 13.50 -13.99
N GLU A 102 21.95 12.54 -13.40
CA GLU A 102 21.33 11.38 -12.74
C GLU A 102 21.51 11.34 -11.21
N LEU A 103 22.68 11.75 -10.70
CA LEU A 103 23.03 11.59 -9.29
C LEU A 103 22.03 12.24 -8.33
N PRO A 104 21.58 13.51 -8.53
CA PRO A 104 20.63 14.14 -7.62
C PRO A 104 19.34 13.33 -7.48
N GLY A 105 18.78 12.89 -8.61
CA GLY A 105 17.55 12.09 -8.63
C GLY A 105 17.75 10.70 -8.02
N GLN A 106 18.89 10.05 -8.28
CA GLN A 106 19.22 8.75 -7.71
C GLN A 106 19.36 8.79 -6.19
N ILE A 107 19.98 9.85 -5.64
CA ILE A 107 20.08 10.05 -4.20
C ILE A 107 18.68 10.18 -3.62
N ILE A 108 17.88 11.11 -4.13
CA ILE A 108 16.55 11.40 -3.59
C ILE A 108 15.66 10.15 -3.64
N ASP A 109 15.60 9.47 -4.79
CA ASP A 109 14.78 8.28 -4.94
C ASP A 109 15.27 7.14 -4.02
N THR A 110 16.59 7.00 -3.82
CA THR A 110 17.14 5.99 -2.91
C THR A 110 16.73 6.25 -1.47
N LEU A 111 16.89 7.48 -0.98
CA LEU A 111 16.55 7.85 0.38
C LEU A 111 15.06 7.69 0.67
N LEU A 112 14.20 8.19 -0.22
CA LEU A 112 12.74 8.08 -0.04
C LEU A 112 12.27 6.63 -0.08
N VAL A 113 12.82 5.81 -0.98
CA VAL A 113 12.45 4.39 -1.09
C VAL A 113 12.90 3.60 0.13
N ASP A 114 14.08 3.88 0.67
CA ASP A 114 14.59 3.21 1.87
C ASP A 114 13.86 3.65 3.14
N GLU A 115 13.53 4.93 3.24
CA GLU A 115 12.70 5.48 4.32
C GLU A 115 11.32 4.79 4.34
N LEU A 116 10.64 4.76 3.20
CA LEU A 116 9.36 4.07 3.07
C LEU A 116 9.46 2.59 3.43
N ARG A 117 10.54 1.92 2.98
CA ARG A 117 10.72 0.49 3.26
C ARG A 117 10.92 0.21 4.75
N SER A 118 11.60 1.10 5.46
CA SER A 118 12.04 0.88 6.84
C SER A 118 10.98 1.33 7.85
N HIS A 119 10.42 2.53 7.66
CA HIS A 119 9.49 3.15 8.62
C HIS A 119 8.02 3.01 8.21
N ALA A 120 7.73 2.78 6.93
CA ALA A 120 6.38 2.69 6.40
C ALA A 120 6.17 1.47 5.45
N PRO A 121 6.48 0.23 5.88
CA PRO A 121 6.51 -0.94 5.00
C PRO A 121 5.18 -1.24 4.29
N GLY A 122 4.05 -0.86 4.91
CA GLY A 122 2.72 -0.89 4.28
C GLY A 122 2.64 0.00 3.04
N TRP A 123 3.07 1.26 3.17
CA TRP A 123 3.12 2.23 2.07
C TRP A 123 4.13 1.82 1.00
N TYR A 124 5.30 1.31 1.40
CA TYR A 124 6.26 0.76 0.46
C TYR A 124 5.66 -0.37 -0.38
N ALA A 125 5.01 -1.35 0.26
CA ALA A 125 4.39 -2.47 -0.44
C ALA A 125 3.26 -2.01 -1.37
N LEU A 126 2.46 -1.03 -0.94
CA LEU A 126 1.42 -0.42 -1.76
C LEU A 126 2.01 0.30 -2.97
N PHE A 127 3.00 1.16 -2.79
CA PHE A 127 3.62 1.89 -3.90
C PHE A 127 4.40 0.98 -4.85
N ASP A 128 5.00 -0.11 -4.36
CA ASP A 128 5.60 -1.14 -5.21
C ASP A 128 4.52 -1.90 -6.03
N ALA A 129 3.38 -2.23 -5.40
CA ALA A 129 2.24 -2.85 -6.06
C ALA A 129 1.58 -1.94 -7.10
N LEU A 130 1.58 -0.63 -6.88
CA LEU A 130 1.17 0.37 -7.87
C LEU A 130 2.30 0.66 -8.87
N GLY A 131 3.51 0.13 -8.67
CA GLY A 131 4.66 0.41 -9.54
C GLY A 131 5.13 1.86 -9.51
N ILE A 132 4.71 2.63 -8.51
CA ILE A 132 5.22 3.97 -8.17
C ILE A 132 6.65 3.82 -7.63
N VAL A 133 6.87 2.83 -6.78
CA VAL A 133 8.21 2.41 -6.37
C VAL A 133 8.65 1.26 -7.27
N ARG A 134 9.90 1.31 -7.74
CA ARG A 134 10.52 0.22 -8.50
C ARG A 134 11.97 0.03 -8.08
N VAL A 135 12.42 -1.22 -8.11
CA VAL A 135 13.82 -1.59 -7.93
C VAL A 135 14.25 -2.37 -9.18
N GLU A 136 15.17 -1.80 -9.93
CA GLU A 136 15.59 -2.29 -11.23
C GLU A 136 17.07 -2.67 -11.20
N ALA A 137 17.40 -3.89 -11.61
CA ALA A 137 18.79 -4.31 -11.74
C ALA A 137 19.40 -3.67 -12.98
N VAL A 138 20.43 -2.85 -12.80
CA VAL A 138 21.16 -2.22 -13.89
C VAL A 138 22.51 -2.90 -14.05
N ALA A 139 22.78 -3.40 -15.26
CA ALA A 139 24.05 -4.03 -15.58
C ALA A 139 25.19 -3.01 -15.54
N GLY A 140 26.34 -3.41 -15.03
CA GLY A 140 27.54 -2.57 -14.99
C GLY A 140 28.15 -2.40 -16.38
N ALA A 141 28.53 -1.18 -16.70
CA ALA A 141 29.30 -0.84 -17.89
C ALA A 141 30.12 0.43 -17.56
N PRO A 142 31.45 0.43 -17.76
CA PRO A 142 32.29 1.59 -17.39
C PRO A 142 31.72 2.91 -17.92
N PRO A 143 31.59 3.97 -17.10
CA PRO A 143 32.11 4.14 -15.72
C PRO A 143 31.11 3.75 -14.61
N ARG A 144 30.11 2.91 -14.90
CA ARG A 144 29.07 2.46 -13.96
C ARG A 144 29.33 1.03 -13.49
N LEU A 145 29.23 0.81 -12.18
CA LEU A 145 29.17 -0.52 -11.59
C LEU A 145 27.78 -1.13 -11.82
N ALA A 146 27.64 -2.43 -11.64
CA ALA A 146 26.32 -3.05 -11.56
C ALA A 146 25.65 -2.64 -10.25
N TYR A 147 24.39 -2.20 -10.30
CA TYR A 147 23.69 -1.69 -9.12
C TYR A 147 22.18 -1.93 -9.19
N GLN A 148 21.49 -1.69 -8.07
CA GLN A 148 20.03 -1.72 -7.99
C GLN A 148 19.51 -0.29 -8.02
N ARG A 149 18.92 0.12 -9.14
CA ARG A 149 18.30 1.43 -9.26
C ARG A 149 16.96 1.44 -8.54
N LYS A 150 16.86 2.26 -7.50
CA LYS A 150 15.58 2.58 -6.85
C LYS A 150 14.96 3.76 -7.59
N VAL A 151 13.66 3.67 -7.88
CA VAL A 151 12.92 4.71 -8.58
C VAL A 151 11.67 5.01 -7.77
N PHE A 152 11.45 6.30 -7.50
CA PHE A 152 10.21 6.82 -6.95
C PHE A 152 9.51 7.67 -8.01
N ASP A 153 8.55 7.07 -8.70
CA ASP A 153 7.89 7.64 -9.87
C ASP A 153 6.74 8.58 -9.46
N ARG A 154 7.11 9.82 -9.16
CA ARG A 154 6.17 10.90 -8.75
C ARG A 154 5.13 11.19 -9.83
N ALA A 155 5.48 11.06 -11.11
CA ALA A 155 4.56 11.27 -12.21
C ALA A 155 3.48 10.18 -12.23
N LYS A 156 3.90 8.92 -12.03
CA LYS A 156 2.98 7.79 -11.94
C LYS A 156 2.03 7.90 -10.76
N LEU A 157 2.48 8.44 -9.62
CA LEU A 157 1.59 8.73 -8.49
C LEU A 157 0.42 9.64 -8.90
N LEU A 158 0.68 10.68 -9.71
CA LEU A 158 -0.36 11.58 -10.22
C LEU A 158 -1.23 10.89 -11.27
N GLU A 159 -0.63 10.10 -12.16
CA GLU A 159 -1.35 9.31 -13.16
C GLU A 159 -2.40 8.38 -12.54
N TYR A 160 -2.07 7.75 -11.40
CA TYR A 160 -3.00 6.90 -10.65
C TYR A 160 -4.24 7.65 -10.13
N ILE A 161 -4.15 8.95 -9.92
CA ILE A 161 -5.29 9.78 -9.50
C ILE A 161 -6.24 9.96 -10.70
N ASP A 162 -5.69 10.16 -11.89
CA ASP A 162 -6.46 10.45 -13.10
C ASP A 162 -7.02 9.18 -13.77
N ALA A 163 -6.27 8.08 -13.78
CA ALA A 163 -6.59 6.86 -14.53
C ALA A 163 -6.20 5.56 -13.78
N PRO A 164 -6.72 5.30 -12.56
CA PRO A 164 -6.24 4.24 -11.67
C PRO A 164 -6.27 2.84 -12.29
N ILE A 165 -7.32 2.52 -13.06
CA ILE A 165 -7.48 1.20 -13.68
C ILE A 165 -6.51 1.02 -14.84
N GLU A 166 -6.33 2.02 -15.70
CA GLU A 166 -5.39 1.93 -16.81
C GLU A 166 -3.94 1.90 -16.31
N SER A 167 -3.60 2.71 -15.31
CA SER A 167 -2.27 2.65 -14.68
C SER A 167 -2.00 1.29 -14.01
N LEU A 168 -3.00 0.66 -13.39
CA LEU A 168 -2.87 -0.73 -12.90
C LEU A 168 -2.62 -1.70 -14.07
N LYS A 169 -3.38 -1.60 -15.16
CA LYS A 169 -3.18 -2.46 -16.33
C LYS A 169 -1.76 -2.33 -16.88
N ASP A 170 -1.28 -1.11 -17.04
CA ASP A 170 0.07 -0.82 -17.56
C ASP A 170 1.16 -1.34 -16.63
N THR A 171 1.01 -1.19 -15.31
CA THR A 171 1.98 -1.69 -14.31
C THR A 171 2.20 -3.20 -14.42
N TYR A 172 1.17 -3.96 -14.76
CA TYR A 172 1.23 -5.42 -14.86
C TYR A 172 1.25 -5.94 -16.30
N GLY A 173 1.17 -5.09 -17.31
CA GLY A 173 1.02 -5.49 -18.72
C GLY A 173 -0.29 -6.22 -19.01
N TRP A 174 -1.36 -5.90 -18.27
CA TRP A 174 -2.67 -6.54 -18.42
C TRP A 174 -3.27 -6.25 -19.80
N GLY A 175 -3.86 -7.27 -20.43
CA GLY A 175 -4.37 -7.16 -21.81
C GLY A 175 -3.31 -7.38 -22.89
N GLY A 176 -2.02 -7.32 -22.54
CA GLY A 176 -0.91 -7.55 -23.46
C GLY A 176 -0.27 -8.94 -23.31
N PRO A 177 0.60 -9.33 -24.27
CA PRO A 177 1.41 -10.54 -24.16
C PRO A 177 2.47 -10.45 -23.03
N THR A 178 2.73 -9.24 -22.53
CA THR A 178 3.71 -8.93 -21.49
C THR A 178 3.16 -9.05 -20.06
N PHE A 179 1.94 -9.59 -19.88
CA PHE A 179 1.35 -9.72 -18.54
C PHE A 179 2.28 -10.44 -17.55
N ASP A 180 2.71 -9.70 -16.53
CA ASP A 180 3.62 -10.17 -15.47
C ASP A 180 2.82 -10.64 -14.24
N GLY A 181 2.23 -11.82 -14.38
CA GLY A 181 1.53 -12.47 -13.26
C GLY A 181 2.45 -12.81 -12.08
N ALA A 182 3.77 -12.90 -12.28
CA ALA A 182 4.72 -13.12 -11.19
C ALA A 182 4.89 -11.86 -10.34
N ARG A 183 4.97 -10.67 -10.98
CA ARG A 183 4.93 -9.39 -10.27
C ARG A 183 3.63 -9.21 -9.51
N LEU A 184 2.48 -9.49 -10.13
CA LEU A 184 1.17 -9.43 -9.46
C LEU A 184 1.11 -10.31 -8.21
N ASN A 185 1.59 -11.55 -8.32
CA ASN A 185 1.66 -12.47 -7.18
C ASN A 185 2.59 -11.97 -6.06
N ARG A 186 3.74 -11.38 -6.40
CA ARG A 186 4.66 -10.80 -5.40
C ARG A 186 4.03 -9.60 -4.70
N ALA A 187 3.38 -8.71 -5.46
CA ALA A 187 2.70 -7.53 -4.95
C ALA A 187 1.57 -7.90 -3.98
N ALA A 188 0.66 -8.80 -4.40
CA ALA A 188 -0.41 -9.27 -3.54
C ALA A 188 0.10 -9.97 -2.26
N ALA A 189 1.18 -10.76 -2.37
CA ALA A 189 1.81 -11.38 -1.21
C ALA A 189 2.46 -10.37 -0.26
N ALA A 190 3.06 -9.30 -0.79
CA ALA A 190 3.62 -8.22 0.02
C ALA A 190 2.51 -7.49 0.77
N LEU A 191 1.44 -7.11 0.07
CA LEU A 191 0.25 -6.47 0.66
C LEU A 191 -0.41 -7.35 1.74
N ALA A 192 -0.58 -8.64 1.47
CA ALA A 192 -1.10 -9.59 2.45
C ALA A 192 -0.25 -9.60 3.73
N ARG A 193 1.08 -9.67 3.59
CA ARG A 193 2.00 -9.62 4.74
C ARG A 193 1.92 -8.31 5.51
N THR A 194 1.74 -7.17 4.84
CA THR A 194 1.58 -5.88 5.52
C THR A 194 0.28 -5.78 6.30
N CYS A 195 -0.75 -6.55 5.91
CA CYS A 195 -1.99 -6.71 6.68
C CYS A 195 -1.89 -7.81 7.76
N GLY A 196 -0.69 -8.29 8.09
CA GLY A 196 -0.50 -9.37 9.08
C GLY A 196 -0.86 -10.77 8.59
N VAL A 197 -1.23 -10.93 7.31
CA VAL A 197 -1.61 -12.22 6.74
C VAL A 197 -0.36 -13.04 6.43
N ARG A 198 -0.33 -14.28 6.94
CA ARG A 198 0.76 -15.22 6.65
C ARG A 198 0.68 -15.69 5.21
N VAL A 199 1.83 -15.82 4.56
CA VAL A 199 1.92 -16.24 3.16
C VAL A 199 2.84 -17.45 3.06
N ASP A 200 2.35 -18.53 2.44
CA ASP A 200 3.12 -19.78 2.26
C ASP A 200 3.09 -20.28 0.81
N ARG A 201 3.80 -21.39 0.58
CA ARG A 201 3.68 -22.15 -0.67
C ARG A 201 2.72 -23.31 -0.43
N TYR A 202 1.73 -23.43 -1.29
CA TYR A 202 0.72 -24.47 -1.21
C TYR A 202 0.52 -25.11 -2.59
N ALA A 203 0.39 -26.44 -2.62
CA ALA A 203 0.08 -27.15 -3.86
C ALA A 203 -1.41 -26.95 -4.18
N PRO A 204 -1.78 -26.49 -5.39
CA PRO A 204 -3.18 -26.31 -5.72
C PRO A 204 -3.98 -27.62 -5.69
N PRO A 205 -5.31 -27.55 -5.46
CA PRO A 205 -6.18 -28.72 -5.53
C PRO A 205 -6.05 -29.45 -6.86
N ALA A 206 -6.19 -30.78 -6.86
CA ALA A 206 -6.03 -31.61 -8.05
C ALA A 206 -6.96 -31.20 -9.21
N ALA A 207 -8.18 -30.74 -8.90
CA ALA A 207 -9.12 -30.22 -9.90
C ALA A 207 -8.56 -28.99 -10.64
N ILE A 208 -7.91 -28.07 -9.92
CA ILE A 208 -7.24 -26.90 -10.49
C ILE A 208 -6.05 -27.30 -11.36
N VAL A 209 -5.24 -28.25 -10.87
CA VAL A 209 -4.11 -28.79 -11.64
C VAL A 209 -4.58 -29.43 -12.93
N SER A 210 -5.63 -30.25 -12.87
CA SER A 210 -6.21 -30.93 -14.03
C SER A 210 -6.80 -29.95 -15.05
N ALA A 211 -7.42 -28.86 -14.59
CA ALA A 211 -8.05 -27.87 -15.46
C ALA A 211 -7.05 -26.96 -16.16
N LEU A 212 -6.00 -26.52 -15.45
CA LEU A 212 -5.01 -25.58 -16.01
C LEU A 212 -3.85 -26.28 -16.74
N GLY A 213 -3.59 -27.55 -16.44
CA GLY A 213 -2.44 -28.27 -16.97
C GLY A 213 -1.12 -27.66 -16.47
N SER A 214 -0.47 -26.86 -17.32
CA SER A 214 0.79 -26.17 -16.98
C SER A 214 0.51 -24.76 -16.47
N PHE A 215 0.90 -24.50 -15.23
CA PHE A 215 0.71 -23.19 -14.59
C PHE A 215 1.87 -22.88 -13.64
N THR A 216 1.96 -21.63 -13.19
CA THR A 216 2.88 -21.22 -12.12
C THR A 216 2.06 -20.85 -10.90
N ALA A 217 2.16 -21.67 -9.84
CA ALA A 217 1.50 -21.38 -8.58
C ALA A 217 2.05 -20.08 -7.99
N GLY A 218 1.17 -19.16 -7.63
CA GLY A 218 1.51 -18.08 -6.72
C GLY A 218 1.53 -18.56 -5.28
N PRO A 219 1.98 -17.70 -4.36
CA PRO A 219 1.88 -18.01 -2.95
C PRO A 219 0.42 -17.96 -2.48
N ARG A 220 0.13 -18.67 -1.40
CA ARG A 220 -1.18 -18.65 -0.74
C ARG A 220 -1.14 -17.67 0.43
N ALA A 221 -2.10 -16.77 0.49
CA ALA A 221 -2.40 -15.97 1.66
C ALA A 221 -3.31 -16.78 2.61
N ILE A 222 -2.84 -17.04 3.82
CA ILE A 222 -3.55 -17.85 4.82
C ILE A 222 -4.47 -16.94 5.63
N LEU A 223 -5.77 -17.06 5.42
CA LEU A 223 -6.79 -16.30 6.13
C LEU A 223 -7.02 -16.85 7.55
N VAL A 224 -6.96 -18.18 7.70
CA VAL A 224 -7.15 -18.87 8.98
C VAL A 224 -6.14 -19.99 9.09
N GLU A 225 -5.45 -20.08 10.24
CA GLU A 225 -4.54 -21.17 10.57
C GLU A 225 -4.84 -21.69 12.00
N ARG A 226 -5.01 -23.00 12.14
CA ARG A 226 -5.14 -23.68 13.43
C ARG A 226 -4.18 -24.85 13.47
N ARG A 227 -3.50 -25.04 14.61
CA ARG A 227 -2.51 -26.12 14.79
C ARG A 227 -3.13 -27.45 15.20
N SER A 228 -4.26 -27.43 15.92
CA SER A 228 -4.90 -28.65 16.43
C SER A 228 -6.44 -28.51 16.46
N PRO A 229 -7.19 -29.30 15.67
CA PRO A 229 -6.68 -30.07 14.53
C PRO A 229 -6.07 -29.13 13.47
N PRO A 230 -5.05 -29.58 12.71
CA PRO A 230 -4.44 -28.78 11.64
C PRO A 230 -5.48 -28.32 10.62
N LEU A 231 -5.58 -27.01 10.42
CA LEU A 231 -6.45 -26.40 9.42
C LEU A 231 -5.78 -25.13 8.89
N ALA A 232 -5.73 -24.98 7.58
CA ALA A 232 -5.38 -23.74 6.91
C ALA A 232 -6.43 -23.45 5.83
N VAL A 233 -7.07 -22.29 5.92
CA VAL A 233 -7.91 -21.73 4.85
C VAL A 233 -7.19 -20.54 4.27
N GLY A 234 -7.12 -20.46 2.95
CA GLY A 234 -6.41 -19.37 2.29
C GLY A 234 -6.85 -19.14 0.87
N ILE A 235 -6.36 -18.06 0.27
CA ILE A 235 -6.58 -17.72 -1.12
C ILE A 235 -5.23 -17.73 -1.83
N MET A 236 -5.19 -18.34 -3.01
CA MET A 236 -4.03 -18.36 -3.88
C MET A 236 -4.38 -17.70 -5.19
N MET A 237 -3.43 -16.94 -5.74
CA MET A 237 -3.49 -16.45 -7.10
C MET A 237 -2.56 -17.30 -7.98
N ILE A 238 -3.06 -17.76 -9.12
CA ILE A 238 -2.32 -18.58 -10.07
C ILE A 238 -2.25 -17.84 -11.40
N ARG A 239 -1.07 -17.76 -12.01
CA ARG A 239 -0.96 -17.24 -13.38
C ARG A 239 -1.57 -18.26 -14.34
N VAL A 240 -2.53 -17.82 -15.14
CA VAL A 240 -3.15 -18.62 -16.19
C VAL A 240 -2.50 -18.27 -17.53
N PRO A 241 -1.92 -19.24 -18.26
CA PRO A 241 -1.27 -18.98 -19.52
C PRO A 241 -2.25 -18.51 -20.60
N ALA A 242 -1.72 -17.87 -21.64
CA ALA A 242 -2.47 -17.55 -22.84
C ALA A 242 -2.97 -18.83 -23.53
N THR A 243 -4.12 -18.74 -24.20
CA THR A 243 -4.61 -19.79 -25.11
C THR A 243 -4.53 -19.31 -26.55
N ALA A 244 -4.94 -20.14 -27.51
CA ALA A 244 -5.03 -19.73 -28.91
C ALA A 244 -6.00 -18.56 -29.14
N SER A 245 -6.99 -18.39 -28.26
CA SER A 245 -8.06 -17.39 -28.40
C SER A 245 -8.06 -16.30 -27.33
N ALA A 246 -7.30 -16.44 -26.23
CA ALA A 246 -7.36 -15.53 -25.11
C ALA A 246 -5.98 -15.16 -24.53
N ALA A 247 -5.84 -13.88 -24.17
CA ALA A 247 -4.67 -13.34 -23.49
C ALA A 247 -4.43 -14.02 -22.13
N PRO A 248 -3.19 -14.06 -21.62
CA PRO A 248 -2.90 -14.61 -20.29
C PRO A 248 -3.66 -13.84 -19.20
N GLY A 249 -3.89 -14.49 -18.07
CA GLY A 249 -4.66 -13.92 -16.96
C GLY A 249 -4.23 -14.50 -15.62
N PHE A 250 -5.10 -14.37 -14.60
CA PHE A 250 -4.89 -15.00 -13.31
C PHE A 250 -6.15 -15.74 -12.84
N ALA A 251 -5.96 -16.74 -11.99
CA ALA A 251 -7.04 -17.43 -11.32
C ALA A 251 -6.96 -17.19 -9.82
N VAL A 252 -8.11 -16.92 -9.21
CA VAL A 252 -8.28 -16.88 -7.76
C VAL A 252 -8.79 -18.23 -7.32
N VAL A 253 -8.03 -18.87 -6.43
CA VAL A 253 -8.26 -20.24 -5.97
C VAL A 253 -8.32 -20.23 -4.45
N PRO A 254 -9.50 -20.33 -3.83
CA PRO A 254 -9.59 -20.62 -2.41
C PRO A 254 -9.04 -22.02 -2.13
N THR A 255 -8.50 -22.19 -0.95
CA THR A 255 -7.81 -23.41 -0.54
C THR A 255 -8.19 -23.76 0.88
N VAL A 256 -8.27 -25.06 1.13
CA VAL A 256 -8.46 -25.62 2.46
C VAL A 256 -7.53 -26.82 2.62
N SER A 257 -6.84 -26.93 3.74
CA SER A 257 -5.93 -28.06 4.00
C SER A 257 -6.65 -29.34 4.46
N SER A 258 -7.91 -29.24 4.89
CA SER A 258 -8.68 -30.31 5.50
C SER A 258 -10.17 -30.03 5.37
N PRO A 259 -11.06 -31.04 5.30
CA PRO A 259 -12.50 -30.79 5.25
C PRO A 259 -12.96 -29.87 6.39
N VAL A 260 -13.75 -28.87 6.04
CA VAL A 260 -14.25 -27.85 6.97
C VAL A 260 -15.74 -27.65 6.75
N GLY A 261 -16.45 -27.28 7.82
CA GLY A 261 -17.85 -26.86 7.71
C GLY A 261 -17.96 -25.48 7.07
N SER A 262 -19.18 -24.95 7.06
CA SER A 262 -19.48 -23.61 6.51
C SER A 262 -19.06 -22.46 7.40
N GLU A 263 -18.54 -22.72 8.61
CA GLU A 263 -18.17 -21.71 9.59
C GLU A 263 -16.95 -22.15 10.41
N ILE A 264 -16.03 -21.22 10.63
CA ILE A 264 -14.90 -21.34 11.55
C ILE A 264 -14.96 -20.18 12.54
N VAL A 265 -15.13 -20.49 13.82
CA VAL A 265 -15.08 -19.50 14.91
C VAL A 265 -13.62 -19.17 15.22
N LEU A 266 -13.34 -17.88 15.35
CA LEU A 266 -12.04 -17.29 15.66
C LEU A 266 -12.17 -16.47 16.95
N ILE A 267 -11.04 -16.03 17.52
CA ILE A 267 -11.03 -15.28 18.79
C ILE A 267 -11.79 -13.96 18.63
N ASP A 268 -11.59 -13.31 17.49
CA ASP A 268 -12.00 -11.96 17.17
C ASP A 268 -13.00 -11.94 16.00
N GLY A 269 -13.67 -13.06 15.72
CA GLY A 269 -14.54 -13.14 14.57
C GLY A 269 -14.92 -14.55 14.13
N ARG A 270 -15.34 -14.66 12.87
CA ARG A 270 -15.59 -15.95 12.22
C ARG A 270 -15.35 -15.87 10.72
N LEU A 271 -14.92 -16.99 10.15
CA LEU A 271 -14.84 -17.19 8.71
C LEU A 271 -16.01 -18.05 8.26
N LEU A 272 -16.86 -17.50 7.39
CA LEU A 272 -17.93 -18.20 6.69
C LEU A 272 -17.42 -18.69 5.33
N ILE A 273 -17.75 -19.94 5.02
CA ILE A 273 -17.32 -20.66 3.83
C ILE A 273 -18.57 -21.18 3.10
N GLY A 274 -18.72 -20.78 1.85
CA GLY A 274 -19.71 -21.31 0.92
C GLY A 274 -19.05 -22.08 -0.22
N GLY A 275 -19.68 -23.18 -0.62
CA GLY A 275 -19.16 -24.09 -1.64
C GLY A 275 -18.21 -25.16 -1.09
N ASP A 276 -17.85 -26.13 -1.95
CA ASP A 276 -16.93 -27.22 -1.59
C ASP A 276 -15.49 -26.86 -1.96
N LEU A 277 -14.81 -26.12 -1.08
CA LEU A 277 -13.41 -25.74 -1.30
C LEU A 277 -12.48 -26.96 -1.40
N ALA A 278 -12.84 -28.09 -0.79
CA ALA A 278 -12.04 -29.31 -0.80
C ALA A 278 -12.10 -30.04 -2.15
N ALA A 279 -13.23 -29.95 -2.86
CA ALA A 279 -13.34 -30.41 -4.25
C ALA A 279 -12.43 -29.62 -5.21
N GLY A 280 -11.97 -28.44 -4.80
CA GLY A 280 -11.15 -27.55 -5.61
C GLY A 280 -12.04 -26.69 -6.50
N VAL A 281 -12.13 -25.41 -6.14
CA VAL A 281 -12.88 -24.40 -6.88
C VAL A 281 -11.94 -23.26 -7.25
N GLY A 282 -12.20 -22.61 -8.38
CA GLY A 282 -11.40 -21.48 -8.82
C GLY A 282 -12.02 -20.74 -9.98
N VAL A 283 -11.77 -19.44 -10.04
CA VAL A 283 -12.25 -18.56 -11.12
C VAL A 283 -11.05 -17.91 -11.80
N ALA A 284 -11.02 -17.93 -13.12
CA ALA A 284 -10.05 -17.26 -13.94
C ALA A 284 -10.61 -15.92 -14.45
N VAL A 285 -9.76 -14.91 -14.39
CA VAL A 285 -9.99 -13.57 -14.93
C VAL A 285 -9.02 -13.41 -16.10
N ARG A 286 -9.54 -13.01 -17.26
CA ARG A 286 -8.74 -12.67 -18.44
C ARG A 286 -9.15 -11.31 -18.98
N PRO A 287 -8.25 -10.59 -19.65
CA PRO A 287 -8.58 -9.31 -20.26
C PRO A 287 -9.68 -9.46 -21.33
N GLY A 288 -10.76 -8.69 -21.20
CA GLY A 288 -11.83 -8.63 -22.21
C GLY A 288 -12.73 -9.86 -22.29
N GLU A 289 -12.55 -10.84 -21.40
CA GLU A 289 -13.33 -12.08 -21.36
C GLU A 289 -14.25 -12.09 -20.14
N PRO A 290 -15.39 -12.79 -20.20
CA PRO A 290 -16.18 -13.07 -19.00
C PRO A 290 -15.38 -13.93 -18.02
N LEU A 291 -15.82 -13.98 -16.76
CA LEU A 291 -15.23 -14.85 -15.75
C LEU A 291 -15.37 -16.32 -16.19
N GLN A 292 -14.31 -17.09 -15.99
CA GLN A 292 -14.26 -18.50 -16.39
C GLN A 292 -14.05 -19.39 -15.16
N ALA A 293 -14.93 -20.36 -14.93
CA ALA A 293 -14.67 -21.37 -13.93
C ALA A 293 -13.44 -22.19 -14.33
N VAL A 294 -12.43 -22.25 -13.46
CA VAL A 294 -11.31 -23.18 -13.59
C VAL A 294 -11.76 -24.56 -13.11
N ALA A 295 -12.44 -24.60 -11.97
CA ALA A 295 -13.07 -25.80 -11.42
C ALA A 295 -14.20 -25.41 -10.47
N GLY A 296 -15.19 -26.29 -10.30
CA GLY A 296 -16.30 -26.12 -9.37
C GLY A 296 -17.37 -25.10 -9.79
N ALA A 297 -18.39 -24.93 -8.94
CA ALA A 297 -19.62 -24.19 -9.23
C ALA A 297 -19.81 -22.94 -8.34
N GLY A 298 -18.74 -22.18 -8.13
CA GLY A 298 -18.74 -20.99 -7.27
C GLY A 298 -18.32 -21.26 -5.83
N PHE A 299 -18.05 -20.19 -5.08
CA PHE A 299 -17.62 -20.24 -3.69
C PHE A 299 -17.84 -18.90 -3.00
N ARG A 300 -17.91 -18.91 -1.67
CA ARG A 300 -17.90 -17.70 -0.85
C ARG A 300 -16.92 -17.84 0.28
N LEU A 301 -16.11 -16.81 0.48
CA LEU A 301 -15.29 -16.62 1.67
C LEU A 301 -15.70 -15.29 2.29
N ALA A 302 -16.21 -15.30 3.51
CA ALA A 302 -16.56 -14.08 4.24
C ALA A 302 -15.95 -14.11 5.63
N TYR A 303 -15.17 -13.09 5.97
CA TYR A 303 -14.65 -12.88 7.30
C TYR A 303 -15.50 -11.84 8.02
N GLU A 304 -16.04 -12.19 9.19
CA GLU A 304 -16.73 -11.26 10.07
C GLU A 304 -15.85 -11.01 11.29
N TYR A 305 -15.31 -9.80 11.38
CA TYR A 305 -14.49 -9.32 12.47
C TYR A 305 -15.36 -8.74 13.58
N HIS A 306 -15.28 -9.35 14.75
CA HIS A 306 -15.99 -9.03 15.98
C HIS A 306 -14.98 -8.83 17.11
N PRO A 307 -14.28 -7.68 17.16
CA PRO A 307 -13.40 -7.37 18.27
C PRO A 307 -14.19 -7.26 19.58
N GLU A 308 -13.52 -7.55 20.71
CA GLU A 308 -14.14 -7.46 22.05
C GLU A 308 -14.46 -6.02 22.43
N GLN A 309 -13.70 -5.05 21.90
CA GLN A 309 -13.84 -3.64 22.15
C GLN A 309 -13.94 -2.89 20.82
N THR A 310 -14.60 -1.74 20.85
CA THR A 310 -14.60 -0.83 19.71
C THR A 310 -13.19 -0.31 19.44
N ILE A 311 -12.82 -0.24 18.17
CA ILE A 311 -11.52 0.23 17.73
C ILE A 311 -11.65 1.67 17.23
N ALA A 312 -10.81 2.57 17.76
CA ALA A 312 -10.62 3.88 17.17
C ALA A 312 -9.85 3.73 15.84
N LEU A 313 -10.49 4.11 14.74
CA LEU A 313 -9.86 4.13 13.41
C LEU A 313 -9.00 5.38 13.24
N ILE A 314 -9.50 6.52 13.73
CA ILE A 314 -8.85 7.84 13.66
C ILE A 314 -9.23 8.61 14.93
N GLY A 315 -8.29 9.34 15.52
CA GLY A 315 -8.54 10.20 16.67
C GLY A 315 -8.04 9.60 17.98
N ASP A 316 -8.45 10.22 19.08
CA ASP A 316 -8.05 9.82 20.44
C ASP A 316 -9.05 8.81 21.01
N GLU A 317 -8.57 7.71 21.59
CA GLU A 317 -9.42 6.66 22.18
C GLU A 317 -10.35 7.23 23.25
N ASP A 318 -9.92 8.23 24.03
CA ASP A 318 -10.68 8.86 25.11
C ASP A 318 -11.35 10.19 24.69
N GLY A 319 -11.13 10.64 23.44
CA GLY A 319 -11.55 11.94 22.93
C GLY A 319 -12.48 11.88 21.71
N THR A 320 -12.30 12.83 20.79
CA THR A 320 -13.02 12.81 19.51
C THR A 320 -12.37 11.80 18.56
N ARG A 321 -13.16 10.86 18.06
CA ARG A 321 -12.69 9.74 17.24
C ARG A 321 -13.70 9.27 16.21
N VAL A 322 -13.21 8.65 15.14
CA VAL A 322 -13.98 7.74 14.31
C VAL A 322 -13.70 6.34 14.82
N GLU A 323 -14.74 5.60 15.12
CA GLU A 323 -14.62 4.28 15.73
C GLU A 323 -15.48 3.24 15.02
N VAL A 324 -15.12 1.96 15.16
CA VAL A 324 -15.86 0.85 14.56
C VAL A 324 -15.96 -0.33 15.51
N LEU A 325 -17.15 -0.93 15.58
CA LEU A 325 -17.43 -2.11 16.42
C LEU A 325 -17.01 -3.42 15.75
N GLY A 326 -16.71 -3.40 14.46
CA GLY A 326 -16.26 -4.55 13.70
C GLY A 326 -16.41 -4.30 12.20
N ALA A 327 -16.01 -5.27 11.40
CA ALA A 327 -16.15 -5.18 9.95
C ALA A 327 -16.42 -6.55 9.37
N SER A 328 -17.02 -6.62 8.20
CA SER A 328 -17.04 -7.84 7.41
C SER A 328 -16.37 -7.60 6.06
N ALA A 329 -15.71 -8.62 5.53
CA ALA A 329 -15.19 -8.62 4.18
C ALA A 329 -15.56 -9.95 3.52
N ALA A 330 -16.10 -9.91 2.30
CA ALA A 330 -16.48 -11.11 1.56
C ALA A 330 -15.96 -11.09 0.13
N PHE A 331 -15.69 -12.30 -0.37
CA PHE A 331 -15.37 -12.59 -1.76
C PHE A 331 -16.23 -13.77 -2.19
N GLU A 332 -17.09 -13.55 -3.18
CA GLU A 332 -18.06 -14.53 -3.65
C GLU A 332 -18.00 -14.66 -5.17
N VAL A 333 -17.96 -15.91 -5.64
CA VAL A 333 -18.20 -16.27 -7.03
C VAL A 333 -19.49 -17.07 -7.08
N SER A 334 -20.48 -16.58 -7.83
CA SER A 334 -21.79 -17.21 -8.00
C SER A 334 -22.15 -17.32 -9.49
N GLY A 335 -23.17 -18.11 -9.80
CA GLY A 335 -23.60 -18.36 -11.19
C GLY A 335 -22.88 -19.53 -11.86
N THR A 336 -23.14 -19.73 -13.16
CA THR A 336 -22.55 -20.82 -13.95
C THR A 336 -22.27 -20.37 -15.38
N GLY A 337 -21.21 -20.91 -15.99
CA GLY A 337 -20.89 -20.61 -17.39
C GLY A 337 -20.58 -19.12 -17.60
N GLU A 338 -21.23 -18.49 -18.57
CA GLU A 338 -21.05 -17.07 -18.87
C GLU A 338 -21.77 -16.13 -17.88
N GLU A 339 -22.64 -16.67 -17.02
CA GLU A 339 -23.34 -15.92 -15.96
C GLU A 339 -22.54 -15.87 -14.65
N LEU A 340 -21.26 -16.29 -14.68
CA LEU A 340 -20.40 -16.19 -13.51
C LEU A 340 -20.21 -14.72 -13.11
N GLU A 341 -20.46 -14.46 -11.84
CA GLU A 341 -20.29 -13.16 -11.22
C GLU A 341 -19.30 -13.26 -10.08
N LEU A 342 -18.39 -12.29 -9.99
CA LEU A 342 -17.50 -12.10 -8.86
C LEU A 342 -17.95 -10.85 -8.08
N VAL A 343 -18.18 -11.03 -6.78
CA VAL A 343 -18.50 -9.95 -5.85
C VAL A 343 -17.45 -9.88 -4.76
N ALA A 344 -16.89 -8.70 -4.53
CA ALA A 344 -16.07 -8.39 -3.37
C ALA A 344 -16.79 -7.32 -2.55
N SER A 345 -16.89 -7.49 -1.23
CA SER A 345 -17.55 -6.51 -0.36
C SER A 345 -16.80 -6.29 0.95
N ILE A 346 -16.94 -5.08 1.49
CA ILE A 346 -16.52 -4.70 2.83
C ILE A 346 -17.66 -3.91 3.48
N GLU A 347 -18.00 -4.23 4.73
CA GLU A 347 -19.02 -3.54 5.51
C GLU A 347 -18.49 -3.22 6.89
N ALA A 348 -18.65 -1.96 7.32
CA ALA A 348 -18.30 -1.52 8.66
C ALA A 348 -19.51 -1.65 9.59
N ARG A 349 -19.32 -2.30 10.74
CA ARG A 349 -20.35 -2.50 11.76
C ARG A 349 -20.15 -1.51 12.90
N GLY A 350 -21.22 -0.80 13.27
CA GLY A 350 -21.19 0.16 14.37
C GLY A 350 -20.21 1.31 14.15
N LEU A 351 -19.95 1.67 12.88
CA LEU A 351 -19.11 2.80 12.50
C LEU A 351 -19.75 4.09 13.02
N ALA A 352 -18.99 4.86 13.79
CA ALA A 352 -19.48 6.06 14.43
C ALA A 352 -18.43 7.16 14.51
N VAL A 353 -18.87 8.41 14.48
CA VAL A 353 -18.09 9.54 14.95
C VAL A 353 -18.48 9.76 16.40
N VAL A 354 -17.51 9.66 17.28
CA VAL A 354 -17.63 10.08 18.67
C VAL A 354 -17.00 11.45 18.84
N ILE A 355 -17.75 12.35 19.46
CA ILE A 355 -17.31 13.68 19.81
C ILE A 355 -17.18 13.70 21.34
N GLY A 356 -15.93 13.72 21.81
CA GLY A 356 -15.59 13.72 23.23
C GLY A 356 -16.01 15.03 23.90
N GLY A 357 -16.62 14.94 25.08
CA GLY A 357 -16.97 16.09 25.90
C GLY A 357 -15.75 16.61 26.65
N GLY A 358 -14.86 17.37 26.00
CA GLY A 358 -13.69 17.94 26.69
C GLY A 358 -12.68 18.69 25.82
N ASP A 359 -12.41 18.23 24.59
CA ASP A 359 -11.30 18.75 23.78
C ASP A 359 -11.70 19.83 22.79
N THR A 360 -12.28 20.92 23.27
CA THR A 360 -12.53 22.08 22.41
C THR A 360 -12.14 23.40 23.05
N ASP A 361 -11.05 23.99 22.57
CA ASP A 361 -10.66 25.35 22.89
C ASP A 361 -11.76 26.34 22.45
N GLY A 362 -12.27 27.10 23.41
CA GLY A 362 -12.71 28.49 23.26
C GLY A 362 -14.02 28.83 22.53
N PHE A 363 -14.58 27.97 21.67
CA PHE A 363 -15.81 28.31 20.92
C PHE A 363 -16.78 27.14 20.71
N VAL A 364 -16.27 25.91 20.55
CA VAL A 364 -17.11 24.73 20.29
C VAL A 364 -17.66 24.13 21.60
N GLY A 365 -16.95 24.29 22.72
CA GLY A 365 -17.36 23.77 24.04
C GLY A 365 -18.65 24.37 24.61
N THR A 366 -19.11 25.52 24.11
CA THR A 366 -20.39 26.12 24.52
C THR A 366 -21.61 25.58 23.77
N ALA A 367 -21.40 24.90 22.64
CA ALA A 367 -22.48 24.36 21.80
C ALA A 367 -22.64 22.84 21.92
N LEU A 368 -21.63 22.14 22.43
CA LEU A 368 -21.66 20.68 22.60
C LEU A 368 -22.07 20.29 24.03
N PRO A 369 -22.85 19.21 24.20
CA PRO A 369 -23.18 18.68 25.53
C PRO A 369 -21.91 18.25 26.28
N ALA A 370 -21.93 18.35 27.61
CA ALA A 370 -20.83 17.89 28.48
C ALA A 370 -20.62 16.36 28.44
N SER A 371 -21.54 15.62 27.85
CA SER A 371 -21.48 14.17 27.63
C SER A 371 -21.06 13.86 26.19
N GLU A 372 -20.36 12.75 26.01
CA GLU A 372 -20.01 12.18 24.71
C GLU A 372 -21.23 12.14 23.76
N SER A 373 -21.04 12.63 22.54
CA SER A 373 -22.03 12.52 21.46
C SER A 373 -21.56 11.48 20.45
N ARG A 374 -22.42 10.51 20.12
CA ARG A 374 -22.14 9.43 19.16
C ARG A 374 -23.07 9.55 17.96
N ILE A 375 -22.49 9.61 16.77
CA ILE A 375 -23.21 9.66 15.49
C ILE A 375 -22.84 8.41 14.69
N GLU A 376 -23.77 7.47 14.58
CA GLU A 376 -23.57 6.24 13.80
C GLU A 376 -23.86 6.47 12.33
N PHE A 377 -23.01 5.92 11.46
CA PHE A 377 -23.19 5.98 10.01
C PHE A 377 -22.78 4.64 9.39
N PRO A 378 -23.73 3.78 8.96
CA PRO A 378 -23.39 2.54 8.29
C PRO A 378 -22.68 2.83 6.98
N LEU A 379 -21.65 2.04 6.68
CA LEU A 379 -20.90 2.10 5.43
C LEU A 379 -20.63 0.69 4.93
N ALA A 380 -21.09 0.40 3.72
CA ALA A 380 -20.71 -0.79 3.00
C ALA A 380 -20.32 -0.45 1.57
N VAL A 381 -19.23 -1.06 1.11
CA VAL A 381 -18.69 -0.92 -0.23
C VAL A 381 -18.68 -2.31 -0.86
N SER A 382 -19.23 -2.44 -2.06
CA SER A 382 -19.15 -3.67 -2.83
C SER A 382 -18.73 -3.39 -4.26
N TRP A 383 -18.04 -4.33 -4.86
CA TRP A 383 -17.72 -4.35 -6.28
C TRP A 383 -18.21 -5.65 -6.87
N SER A 384 -18.93 -5.55 -7.99
CA SER A 384 -19.34 -6.69 -8.80
C SER A 384 -18.67 -6.61 -10.18
N SER A 385 -18.29 -7.77 -10.71
CA SER A 385 -17.81 -7.90 -12.08
C SER A 385 -18.87 -7.56 -13.14
N THR A 386 -20.15 -7.53 -12.77
CA THR A 386 -21.28 -7.27 -13.67
C THR A 386 -21.87 -5.86 -13.48
N THR A 387 -21.98 -5.38 -12.24
CA THR A 387 -22.61 -4.08 -11.93
C THR A 387 -21.62 -2.98 -11.53
N GLY A 388 -20.34 -3.30 -11.31
CA GLY A 388 -19.33 -2.34 -10.91
C GLY A 388 -19.35 -2.00 -9.40
N LEU A 389 -18.81 -0.83 -9.05
CA LEU A 389 -18.69 -0.37 -7.67
C LEU A 389 -20.03 0.18 -7.15
N THR A 390 -20.44 -0.28 -5.98
CA THR A 390 -21.58 0.21 -5.22
C THR A 390 -21.11 0.65 -3.83
N VAL A 391 -21.57 1.82 -3.39
CA VAL A 391 -21.38 2.30 -2.02
C VAL A 391 -22.76 2.48 -1.41
N SER A 392 -22.96 1.96 -0.20
CA SER A 392 -24.21 2.06 0.53
C SER A 392 -23.95 2.58 1.94
N GLY A 393 -24.80 3.50 2.38
CA GLY A 393 -24.79 4.11 3.71
C GLY A 393 -26.13 4.77 4.02
N SER A 394 -26.36 5.20 5.26
CA SER A 394 -27.65 5.76 5.68
C SER A 394 -27.91 7.11 5.01
N ALA A 395 -29.08 7.26 4.39
CA ALA A 395 -29.53 8.45 3.67
C ALA A 395 -29.88 9.70 4.51
N GLN A 396 -29.38 9.83 5.76
CA GLN A 396 -29.87 10.85 6.72
C GLN A 396 -28.85 11.87 7.27
N LEU A 397 -27.59 11.91 6.81
CA LEU A 397 -26.57 12.83 7.35
C LEU A 397 -26.08 13.84 6.30
N ALA A 398 -26.55 15.09 6.36
CA ALA A 398 -25.96 16.19 5.60
C ALA A 398 -24.83 16.83 6.40
N ALA A 399 -23.58 16.48 6.07
CA ALA A 399 -22.38 17.12 6.62
C ALA A 399 -21.56 17.74 5.48
N ARG A 400 -21.35 19.06 5.53
CA ARG A 400 -20.45 19.76 4.61
C ARG A 400 -19.13 20.02 5.33
N VAL A 401 -18.08 19.31 4.93
CA VAL A 401 -16.72 19.54 5.43
C VAL A 401 -15.97 20.37 4.39
N PRO A 402 -15.65 21.65 4.67
CA PRO A 402 -14.81 22.44 3.78
C PRO A 402 -13.38 21.93 3.88
N LEU A 403 -12.88 21.32 2.80
CA LEU A 403 -11.55 20.69 2.79
C LEU A 403 -10.47 21.57 2.18
N GLY A 404 -10.84 22.61 1.40
CA GLY A 404 -9.89 23.58 0.85
C GLY A 404 -8.65 22.97 0.19
N LEU A 405 -8.76 21.75 -0.34
CA LEU A 405 -7.63 20.93 -0.75
C LEU A 405 -7.44 21.03 -2.25
N ARG A 406 -6.27 21.46 -2.71
CA ARG A 406 -5.89 21.43 -4.12
C ARG A 406 -5.13 20.14 -4.42
N LEU A 407 -5.70 19.31 -5.29
CA LEU A 407 -5.08 18.10 -5.82
C LEU A 407 -4.82 18.30 -7.31
N GLY A 408 -3.65 18.85 -7.63
CA GLY A 408 -3.26 19.15 -9.01
C GLY A 408 -4.18 20.19 -9.68
N PRO A 409 -4.71 19.94 -10.89
CA PRO A 409 -5.63 20.87 -11.55
C PRO A 409 -7.04 20.89 -10.93
N VAL A 410 -7.32 20.02 -9.95
CA VAL A 410 -8.63 19.89 -9.30
C VAL A 410 -8.61 20.59 -7.94
N GLU A 411 -9.58 21.48 -7.73
CA GLU A 411 -9.82 22.14 -6.45
C GLU A 411 -10.99 21.45 -5.73
N VAL A 412 -10.68 20.73 -4.66
CA VAL A 412 -11.68 20.13 -3.78
C VAL A 412 -12.07 21.16 -2.72
N ALA A 413 -12.97 22.07 -3.11
CA ALA A 413 -13.47 23.15 -2.26
C ALA A 413 -14.19 22.62 -0.99
N GLY A 414 -14.73 21.40 -1.07
CA GLY A 414 -15.31 20.67 0.04
C GLY A 414 -15.81 19.31 -0.45
N VAL A 415 -15.96 18.37 0.48
CA VAL A 415 -16.71 17.15 0.22
C VAL A 415 -18.12 17.39 0.73
N SER A 416 -19.07 17.37 -0.20
CA SER A 416 -20.50 17.31 0.10
C SER A 416 -20.93 15.86 -0.05
N VAL A 417 -21.28 15.23 1.07
CA VAL A 417 -22.12 14.03 1.02
C VAL A 417 -23.55 14.54 0.97
N GLU A 418 -24.11 14.56 -0.23
CA GLU A 418 -25.56 14.65 -0.41
C GLU A 418 -26.09 13.21 -0.36
N LEU A 419 -27.15 12.98 0.42
CA LEU A 419 -27.85 11.71 0.50
C LEU A 419 -29.21 11.82 -0.17
#